data_AF-A0A3C1VHY9-F1
#
_entry.id   AF-A0A3C1VHY9-F1
#
_cell.length_a   1.000
_cell.length_b   1.000
_cell.length_c   1.000
_cell.angle_alpha   90.00
_cell.angle_beta   90.00
_cell.angle_gamma   90.00
#
_symmetry.space_group_name_H-M   'P 1'
#
loop_
_entity.id
_entity.type
_entity.pdbx_description
1 polymer ?
#
loop_
_entity_poly.entity_id
_entity_poly.type
_entity_poly.pdbx_seq_one_letter_code
_entity_poly.pdbx_strand_id
1 'polypeptide(L)'
;NTGNEGWIYNDNVNSPLIREWLGKAVGREAEDLSRHDKWLCMMYPRLALLRQFLREDGAIIVSIDDNEPSHLRMVMDEIYGESCFVAELIWKSRQHLDSRSKTGVSLDHEYVLV
;
A
#
# COMPACT_ATOMS: atom_id res chain seq x y z
N ASN A 1 3.10 -4.37 1.62
CA ASN A 1 4.58 -4.40 1.60
C ASN A 1 5.04 -5.20 2.80
N THR A 2 4.82 -6.52 2.79
CA THR A 2 4.71 -7.33 4.02
C THR A 2 6.02 -7.74 4.67
N GLY A 3 7.17 -7.33 4.09
CA GLY A 3 8.49 -7.60 4.67
C GLY A 3 9.01 -9.03 4.55
N ASN A 4 8.38 -9.90 3.76
CA ASN A 4 8.95 -11.21 3.44
C ASN A 4 10.15 -11.04 2.49
N GLU A 5 11.22 -11.82 2.73
CA GLU A 5 12.41 -11.86 1.85
C GLU A 5 11.98 -12.13 0.40
N GLY A 6 12.42 -11.26 -0.52
CA GLY A 6 12.02 -11.35 -1.92
C GLY A 6 10.70 -10.65 -2.25
N TRP A 7 10.39 -9.53 -1.58
CA TRP A 7 9.36 -8.61 -2.05
C TRP A 7 9.69 -8.17 -3.48
N ILE A 8 8.85 -8.59 -4.42
CA ILE A 8 8.92 -8.18 -5.82
C ILE A 8 7.59 -7.53 -6.14
N TYR A 9 7.65 -6.35 -6.75
CA TYR A 9 6.47 -5.68 -7.23
C TYR A 9 5.92 -6.43 -8.46
N ASN A 10 4.80 -7.15 -8.27
CA ASN A 10 4.26 -8.12 -9.23
C ASN A 10 3.24 -7.51 -10.22
N ASP A 11 3.45 -6.26 -10.65
CA ASP A 11 2.58 -5.70 -11.68
C ASP A 11 2.92 -6.29 -13.04
N ASN A 12 1.89 -6.77 -13.75
CA ASN A 12 2.02 -7.21 -15.14
C ASN A 12 2.11 -6.01 -16.08
N VAL A 13 3.25 -5.30 -16.02
CA VAL A 13 3.53 -4.13 -16.85
C VAL A 13 4.01 -4.57 -18.24
N ASN A 14 3.53 -3.88 -19.28
CA ASN A 14 3.92 -4.16 -20.68
C ASN A 14 5.03 -3.25 -21.19
N SER A 15 5.35 -2.17 -20.49
CA SER A 15 6.39 -1.22 -20.88
C SER A 15 7.79 -1.78 -20.60
N PRO A 16 8.70 -1.84 -21.60
CA PRO A 16 10.07 -2.28 -21.40
C PRO A 16 10.82 -1.43 -20.36
N LEU A 17 10.58 -0.11 -20.36
CA LEU A 17 11.20 0.83 -19.42
C LEU A 17 10.82 0.53 -17.96
N ILE A 18 9.53 0.25 -17.72
CA ILE A 18 9.07 -0.07 -16.36
C ILE A 18 9.58 -1.44 -15.93
N ARG A 19 9.62 -2.43 -16.83
CA ARG A 19 10.21 -3.75 -16.53
C ARG A 19 11.67 -3.65 -16.13
N GLU A 20 12.45 -2.84 -16.86
CA GLU A 20 13.85 -2.59 -16.53
C GLU A 20 13.99 -1.89 -15.18
N TRP A 21 13.19 -0.84 -14.93
CA TRP A 21 13.19 -0.13 -13.66
C TRP A 21 12.83 -1.06 -12.50
N LEU A 22 11.79 -1.90 -12.65
CA LEU A 22 11.37 -2.85 -11.63
C LEU A 22 12.49 -3.86 -11.30
N GLY A 23 13.15 -4.40 -12.31
CA GLY A 23 14.27 -5.32 -12.12
C GLY A 23 15.44 -4.70 -11.36
N LYS A 24 15.69 -3.40 -11.53
CA LYS A 24 16.78 -2.66 -10.89
C LYS A 24 16.42 -2.11 -9.50
N ALA A 25 15.21 -1.56 -9.35
CA ALA A 25 14.83 -0.80 -8.15
C ALA A 25 14.17 -1.67 -7.08
N VAL A 26 13.41 -2.69 -7.47
CA VAL A 26 12.65 -3.56 -6.54
C VAL A 26 13.02 -5.04 -6.67
N GLY A 27 14.15 -5.33 -7.32
CA GLY A 27 14.70 -6.68 -7.43
C GLY A 27 15.35 -7.16 -6.14
N ARG A 28 15.68 -8.46 -6.07
CA ARG A 28 16.28 -9.12 -4.90
C ARG A 28 17.64 -8.50 -4.49
N GLU A 29 18.38 -7.96 -5.44
CA GLU A 29 19.67 -7.29 -5.19
C GLU A 29 19.49 -5.81 -4.76
N ALA A 30 18.25 -5.30 -4.79
CA ALA A 30 17.89 -3.94 -4.41
C ALA A 30 17.11 -3.90 -3.08
N GLU A 31 17.25 -4.93 -2.23
CA GLU A 31 16.84 -4.85 -0.83
C GLU A 31 17.75 -3.88 -0.08
N ASP A 32 17.32 -2.61 -0.04
CA ASP A 32 17.89 -1.55 0.77
C ASP A 32 16.83 -1.03 1.76
N LEU A 33 17.18 -0.03 2.57
CA LEU A 33 16.28 0.58 3.54
C LEU A 33 15.21 1.51 2.92
N SER A 34 15.07 1.56 1.59
CA SER A 34 14.15 2.45 0.87
C SER A 34 12.87 1.76 0.37
N ARG A 35 12.50 0.62 0.96
CA ARG A 35 11.35 -0.19 0.52
C ARG A 35 10.02 0.58 0.55
N HIS A 36 9.83 1.44 1.54
CA HIS A 36 8.64 2.29 1.67
C HIS A 36 8.60 3.35 0.55
N ASP A 37 9.74 4.02 0.31
CA ASP A 37 9.87 5.00 -0.77
C ASP A 37 9.57 4.38 -2.13
N LYS A 38 10.10 3.18 -2.38
CA LYS A 38 9.84 2.40 -3.61
C LYS A 38 8.37 2.05 -3.76
N TRP A 39 7.70 1.65 -2.68
CA TRP A 39 6.27 1.38 -2.69
C TRP A 39 5.47 2.66 -3.00
N LEU A 40 5.84 3.80 -2.40
CA LEU A 40 5.19 5.09 -2.65
C LEU A 40 5.40 5.58 -4.08
N CYS A 41 6.61 5.45 -4.64
CA CYS A 41 6.88 5.76 -6.05
C CYS A 41 5.98 4.97 -7.01
N MET A 42 5.56 3.77 -6.62
CA MET A 42 4.60 2.98 -7.39
C MET A 42 3.15 3.40 -7.14
N MET A 43 2.76 3.68 -5.91
CA MET A 43 1.37 4.02 -5.60
C MET A 43 0.98 5.43 -6.05
N TYR A 44 1.86 6.40 -5.89
CA TYR A 44 1.60 7.81 -6.18
C TYR A 44 1.02 8.05 -7.59
N PRO A 45 1.67 7.61 -8.70
CA PRO A 45 1.13 7.87 -10.04
C PRO A 45 -0.21 7.18 -10.30
N ARG A 46 -0.50 6.06 -9.63
CA ARG A 46 -1.77 5.33 -9.76
C ARG A 46 -2.90 6.08 -9.06
N LEU A 47 -2.67 6.53 -7.83
CA LEU A 47 -3.64 7.33 -7.07
C LEU A 47 -3.91 8.69 -7.75
N ALA A 48 -2.86 9.36 -8.24
CA ALA A 48 -2.99 10.61 -8.98
C ALA A 48 -3.81 10.45 -10.27
N LEU A 49 -3.68 9.31 -10.95
CA LEU A 49 -4.50 9.00 -12.12
C LEU A 49 -5.95 8.68 -11.73
N LEU A 50 -6.17 7.90 -10.66
CA LEU A 50 -7.51 7.60 -10.16
C LEU A 50 -8.28 8.87 -9.76
N ARG A 51 -7.60 9.87 -9.19
CA ARG A 51 -8.18 11.19 -8.87
C ARG A 51 -8.79 11.90 -10.10
N GLN A 52 -8.24 11.68 -11.30
CA GLN A 52 -8.75 12.27 -12.54
C GLN A 52 -10.01 11.55 -13.07
N PHE A 53 -10.17 10.27 -12.74
CA PHE A 53 -11.33 9.47 -13.14
C PHE A 53 -12.45 9.45 -12.08
N LEU A 54 -12.15 9.85 -10.85
CA LEU A 54 -13.12 9.92 -9.78
C LEU A 54 -14.08 11.10 -10.01
N ARG A 55 -15.38 10.84 -9.91
CA ARG A 55 -16.41 11.88 -9.91
C ARG A 55 -16.26 12.77 -8.66
N GLU A 56 -16.82 13.97 -8.72
CA GLU A 56 -16.83 14.90 -7.57
C GLU A 56 -17.54 14.32 -6.34
N ASP A 57 -18.52 13.43 -6.54
CA ASP A 57 -19.25 12.69 -5.51
C ASP A 57 -18.77 11.24 -5.35
N GLY A 58 -17.65 10.88 -5.99
CA GLY A 58 -17.08 9.55 -5.92
C GLY A 58 -16.24 9.34 -4.65
N ALA A 59 -16.16 8.10 -4.21
CA ALA A 59 -15.26 7.67 -3.14
C ALA A 59 -14.26 6.64 -3.67
N ILE A 60 -13.03 6.68 -3.13
CA ILE A 60 -12.03 5.63 -3.30
C ILE A 60 -11.95 4.85 -2.00
N ILE A 61 -11.84 3.53 -2.07
CA ILE A 61 -11.75 2.66 -0.90
C ILE A 61 -10.54 1.77 -1.11
N VAL A 62 -9.58 1.81 -0.19
CA VAL A 62 -8.31 1.11 -0.33
C VAL A 62 -8.09 0.20 0.87
N SER A 63 -8.07 -1.11 0.63
CA SER A 63 -7.64 -2.10 1.62
C SER A 63 -6.12 -2.11 1.74
N ILE A 64 -5.63 -2.12 2.97
CA ILE A 64 -4.19 -2.13 3.27
C ILE A 64 -3.93 -2.94 4.55
N ASP A 65 -2.81 -3.66 4.55
CA ASP A 65 -2.32 -4.33 5.76
C ASP A 65 -1.72 -3.31 6.75
N ASP A 66 -1.04 -3.79 7.78
CA ASP A 66 -0.43 -2.99 8.84
C ASP A 66 0.89 -2.31 8.46
N ASN A 67 1.46 -2.59 7.30
CA ASN A 67 2.81 -2.13 6.94
C ASN A 67 2.81 -0.71 6.38
N GLU A 68 1.78 -0.32 5.62
CA GLU A 68 1.74 0.96 4.88
C GLU A 68 0.52 1.87 5.12
N PRO A 69 -0.35 1.69 6.16
CA PRO A 69 -1.56 2.51 6.27
C PRO A 69 -1.23 4.00 6.44
N SER A 70 -0.21 4.32 7.24
CA SER A 70 0.23 5.71 7.46
C SER A 70 0.81 6.35 6.21
N HIS A 71 1.66 5.64 5.46
CA HIS A 71 2.25 6.16 4.23
C HIS A 71 1.20 6.34 3.13
N LEU A 72 0.28 5.38 3.00
CA LEU A 72 -0.85 5.48 2.09
C LEU A 72 -1.72 6.69 2.43
N ARG A 73 -2.03 6.88 3.73
CA ARG A 73 -2.82 8.01 4.20
C ARG A 73 -2.20 9.34 3.83
N MET A 74 -0.90 9.52 4.08
CA MET A 74 -0.18 10.76 3.74
C MET A 74 -0.24 11.08 2.24
N VAL A 75 -0.03 10.09 1.37
CA VAL A 75 -0.11 10.30 -0.08
C VAL A 75 -1.54 10.56 -0.54
N MET A 76 -2.54 9.92 0.06
CA MET A 76 -3.94 10.21 -0.24
C MET A 76 -4.32 11.62 0.20
N ASP A 77 -3.87 12.09 1.36
CA ASP A 77 -4.08 13.47 1.81
C ASP A 77 -3.45 14.49 0.84
N GLU A 78 -2.26 14.19 0.30
CA GLU A 78 -1.60 15.04 -0.70
C GLU A 78 -2.38 15.10 -2.03
N ILE A 79 -2.88 13.95 -2.51
CA ILE A 79 -3.52 13.84 -3.83
C ILE A 79 -4.99 14.28 -3.81
N TYR A 80 -5.74 13.90 -2.77
CA TYR A 80 -7.19 14.13 -2.66
C TYR A 80 -7.52 15.32 -1.77
N GLY A 81 -6.61 15.70 -0.86
CA GLY A 81 -6.82 16.70 0.18
C GLY A 81 -7.22 16.08 1.52
N GLU A 82 -6.63 16.54 2.62
CA GLU A 82 -6.89 16.03 3.97
C GLU A 82 -8.38 16.09 4.37
N SER A 83 -9.10 17.11 3.90
CA SER A 83 -10.54 17.27 4.15
C SER A 83 -11.42 16.23 3.44
N CYS A 84 -10.87 15.49 2.47
CA CYS A 84 -11.58 14.44 1.74
C CYS A 84 -11.53 13.10 2.46
N PHE A 85 -10.67 12.93 3.47
CA PHE A 85 -10.63 11.71 4.27
C PHE A 85 -11.94 11.54 5.04
N VAL A 86 -12.56 10.37 4.89
CA VAL A 86 -13.84 10.07 5.51
C VAL A 86 -13.63 9.23 6.77
N ALA A 87 -12.94 8.10 6.63
CA ALA A 87 -12.74 7.16 7.74
C ALA A 87 -11.64 6.14 7.46
N GLU A 88 -11.10 5.60 8.55
CA GLU A 88 -10.32 4.36 8.53
C GLU A 88 -11.20 3.27 9.15
N LEU A 89 -11.57 2.28 8.35
CA LEU A 89 -12.36 1.14 8.80
C LEU A 89 -11.43 0.00 9.20
N ILE A 90 -11.79 -0.69 10.27
CA ILE A 90 -11.08 -1.88 10.73
C ILE A 90 -11.74 -3.12 10.15
N TRP A 91 -11.02 -3.87 9.32
CA TRP A 91 -11.48 -5.14 8.79
C TRP A 91 -10.83 -6.30 9.54
N LYS A 92 -11.62 -6.99 10.35
CA LYS A 92 -11.18 -8.22 11.03
C LYS A 92 -11.10 -9.38 10.04
N SER A 93 -9.94 -9.56 9.40
CA SER A 93 -9.73 -10.55 8.34
C SER A 93 -9.42 -11.96 8.87
N ARG A 94 -8.89 -12.09 10.10
CA ARG A 94 -8.52 -13.40 10.69
C ARG A 94 -9.53 -13.90 11.72
N GLN A 95 -9.92 -15.18 11.60
CA GLN A 95 -10.79 -15.84 12.58
C GLN A 95 -10.07 -16.80 13.53
N HIS A 96 -8.94 -17.40 13.15
CA HIS A 96 -8.27 -18.41 13.99
C HIS A 96 -6.75 -18.45 13.77
N LEU A 97 -5.99 -17.80 14.64
CA LEU A 97 -4.69 -18.24 15.21
C LEU A 97 -4.22 -17.14 16.18
N ASP A 98 -4.43 -17.35 17.48
CA ASP A 98 -3.93 -16.42 18.50
C ASP A 98 -2.40 -16.47 18.54
N SER A 99 -1.76 -15.42 18.03
CA SER A 99 -0.30 -15.31 18.00
C SER A 99 0.30 -14.63 19.24
N ARG A 100 -0.52 -14.23 20.24
CA ARG A 100 -0.01 -13.58 21.46
C ARG A 100 1.07 -14.39 22.16
N SER A 101 0.99 -15.72 22.09
CA SER A 101 2.01 -16.62 22.64
C SER A 101 3.39 -16.46 22.00
N LYS A 102 3.49 -15.98 20.76
CA LYS A 102 4.74 -15.79 20.01
C LYS A 102 5.18 -14.33 19.94
N THR A 103 4.23 -13.41 19.73
CA THR A 103 4.50 -12.00 19.42
C THR A 103 4.06 -11.04 20.52
N GLY A 104 3.45 -11.53 21.61
CA GLY A 104 2.88 -10.71 22.69
C GLY A 104 1.53 -10.06 22.34
N VAL A 105 1.26 -9.82 21.06
CA VAL A 105 0.01 -9.25 20.52
C VAL A 105 -0.46 -10.07 19.32
N SER A 106 -1.78 -10.32 19.20
CA SER A 106 -2.38 -10.94 18.01
C SER A 106 -2.79 -9.85 17.03
N LEU A 107 -2.22 -9.88 15.83
CA LEU A 107 -2.63 -9.01 14.72
C LEU A 107 -3.76 -9.70 13.97
N ASP A 108 -4.99 -9.24 14.21
CA ASP A 108 -6.22 -9.90 13.72
C ASP A 108 -7.04 -9.04 12.75
N HIS A 109 -6.55 -7.84 12.42
CA HIS A 109 -7.23 -6.90 11.54
C HIS A 109 -6.31 -6.28 10.49
N GLU A 110 -6.95 -5.79 9.45
CA GLU A 110 -6.42 -4.96 8.39
C GLU A 110 -7.18 -3.63 8.37
N TYR A 111 -6.69 -2.68 7.59
CA TYR A 111 -7.26 -1.35 7.48
C TYR A 111 -7.91 -1.16 6.12
N VAL A 112 -8.96 -0.36 6.08
CA VAL A 112 -9.59 0.09 4.84
C VAL A 112 -9.76 1.60 4.93
N LEU A 113 -9.00 2.33 4.11
CA LEU A 113 -9.09 3.78 4.03
C LEU A 113 -10.19 4.21 3.07
N VAL A 114 -10.95 5.23 3.46
CA VAL A 114 -12.02 5.86 2.67
C VAL A 114 -11.75 7.35 2.54
#